data_AF-A0AAD0XF27-F1
#
_entry.id   AF-A0AAD0XF27-F1
#
_cell.length_a   1.000
_cell.length_b   1.000
_cell.length_c   1.000
_cell.angle_alpha   90.00
_cell.angle_beta   90.00
_cell.angle_gamma   90.00
#
_symmetry.space_group_name_H-M   'P 1'
#
loop_
_entity.id
_entity.type
_entity.pdbx_description
1 polymer ?
#
loop_
_entity_poly.entity_id
_entity_poly.type
_entity_poly.pdbx_seq_one_letter_code
_entity_poly.pdbx_strand_id
1 'polypeptide(L)'
;MNLEVTMNSLISLKSNELNMVAPNNKDLPVVLFKTNEGIEKRGVRTYEGLLSFRELAEYFQLEPNTDKLNEDLKVQRDVDSPRVNKLKKYWENSSGPVFPGMTIFINALDIIATHDVGGRTIAESIIKSDTCRVIGDGQGRTALIKWLQESGKNDTDLDYTISVKFIVTDTSALTCDKAKKIIRQVFADYHVELKKPTKSISKHFNTDSYFTVFVNELLKLDFGFGEIKSCIALHGVLRRGNVWTYDQFTGMILKLLNTSTGNIQKELADDGKRAQLFELCKQFLNAVFTTLPINILDTDNYKECHDNTMFTKAIFANALGYVGQSIFDELIAGTKNDFSDLTRIKMPITSKQDKYWQKSKVTMNDEGVIKIIRGTDKRIASLICHDLRIFPCKSLTA
;
A
#
# COMPACT_ATOMS: atom_id res chain seq x y z
N MET A 1 64.65 -12.63 -3.37
CA MET A 1 64.23 -11.28 -3.78
C MET A 1 62.87 -11.40 -4.45
N ASN A 2 61.84 -10.88 -3.79
CA ASN A 2 60.48 -10.60 -4.29
C ASN A 2 59.54 -11.79 -4.63
N LEU A 3 59.33 -12.71 -3.68
CA LEU A 3 58.11 -13.54 -3.64
C LEU A 3 57.14 -13.13 -2.52
N GLU A 4 57.60 -12.38 -1.51
CA GLU A 4 56.75 -11.85 -0.42
C GLU A 4 55.92 -10.62 -0.80
N VAL A 5 56.29 -9.92 -1.88
CA VAL A 5 55.57 -8.70 -2.32
C VAL A 5 54.33 -9.06 -3.15
N THR A 6 54.26 -10.26 -3.72
CA THR A 6 53.10 -10.70 -4.53
C THR A 6 52.03 -11.41 -3.70
N MET A 7 52.33 -11.82 -2.47
CA MET A 7 51.35 -12.46 -1.58
C MET A 7 50.36 -11.46 -0.96
N ASN A 8 50.76 -10.20 -0.76
CA ASN A 8 49.88 -9.19 -0.17
C ASN A 8 48.96 -8.46 -1.17
N SER A 9 49.20 -8.59 -2.50
CA SER A 9 48.29 -8.05 -3.53
C SER A 9 47.33 -9.09 -4.12
N LEU A 10 47.52 -10.38 -3.82
CA LEU A 10 46.65 -11.48 -4.25
C LEU A 10 45.67 -11.95 -3.15
N ILE A 11 45.76 -11.39 -1.94
CA ILE A 11 44.81 -11.61 -0.82
C ILE A 11 43.59 -10.65 -0.91
N SER A 12 43.56 -9.70 -1.86
CA SER A 12 42.55 -8.63 -1.89
C SER A 12 41.35 -8.85 -2.85
N LEU A 13 41.23 -10.00 -3.52
CA LEU A 13 40.09 -10.26 -4.44
C LEU A 13 39.44 -11.64 -4.26
N LYS A 14 39.64 -12.29 -3.10
CA LYS A 14 38.98 -13.54 -2.71
C LYS A 14 38.35 -13.43 -1.31
N SER A 15 37.32 -12.59 -1.19
CA SER A 15 36.35 -12.68 -0.08
C SER A 15 35.09 -11.86 -0.37
N ASN A 16 34.31 -12.23 -1.39
CA ASN A 16 32.93 -11.78 -1.55
C ASN A 16 31.97 -12.77 -0.88
N GLU A 17 32.28 -13.18 0.35
CA GLU A 17 31.34 -13.96 1.17
C GLU A 17 30.55 -12.99 2.06
N LEU A 18 29.24 -13.14 2.07
CA LEU A 18 28.33 -12.37 2.92
C LEU A 18 28.55 -12.74 4.40
N ASN A 19 29.58 -12.19 5.03
CA ASN A 19 29.84 -12.39 6.46
C ASN A 19 29.17 -11.28 7.29
N MET A 20 27.86 -11.36 7.42
CA MET A 20 27.07 -10.39 8.19
C MET A 20 27.10 -10.78 9.67
N VAL A 21 27.96 -10.14 10.46
CA VAL A 21 28.11 -10.32 11.92
C VAL A 21 27.66 -9.06 12.68
N ALA A 22 27.79 -9.02 14.02
CA ALA A 22 27.42 -7.85 14.79
C ALA A 22 28.25 -6.62 14.37
N PRO A 23 27.64 -5.48 13.96
CA PRO A 23 28.42 -4.28 13.61
C PRO A 23 29.10 -3.63 14.82
N ASN A 24 28.56 -3.84 16.02
CA ASN A 24 29.13 -3.31 17.26
C ASN A 24 30.17 -4.25 17.91
N ASN A 25 30.45 -5.42 17.31
CA ASN A 25 31.34 -6.46 17.85
C ASN A 25 31.00 -6.90 19.30
N LYS A 26 29.72 -6.84 19.68
CA LYS A 26 29.25 -7.28 21.00
C LYS A 26 28.30 -8.47 20.89
N ASP A 27 28.33 -9.29 21.93
CA ASP A 27 27.38 -10.38 22.12
C ASP A 27 26.01 -9.81 22.48
N LEU A 28 24.95 -10.37 21.90
CA LEU A 28 23.58 -9.97 22.16
C LEU A 28 22.90 -10.98 23.10
N PRO A 29 22.68 -10.65 24.38
CA PRO A 29 21.85 -11.47 25.25
C PRO A 29 20.38 -11.35 24.81
N VAL A 30 19.69 -12.48 24.74
CA VAL A 30 18.27 -12.54 24.35
C VAL A 30 17.53 -13.55 25.20
N VAL A 31 16.26 -13.24 25.47
CA VAL A 31 15.31 -14.19 26.06
C VAL A 31 14.34 -14.61 24.98
N LEU A 32 14.30 -15.91 24.70
CA LEU A 32 13.58 -16.46 23.55
C LEU A 32 12.62 -17.57 23.99
N PHE A 33 11.44 -17.62 23.38
CA PHE A 33 10.54 -18.75 23.47
C PHE A 33 10.90 -19.75 22.38
N LYS A 34 11.17 -21.00 22.76
CA LYS A 34 11.35 -22.08 21.79
C LYS A 34 10.02 -22.33 21.07
N THR A 35 10.03 -22.29 19.75
CA THR A 35 8.86 -22.61 18.93
C THR A 35 9.00 -23.99 18.30
N ASN A 36 7.95 -24.44 17.60
CA ASN A 36 7.95 -25.70 16.86
C ASN A 36 7.19 -25.46 15.56
N GLU A 37 7.94 -25.18 14.50
CA GLU A 37 7.39 -24.78 13.20
C GLU A 37 7.70 -25.77 12.10
N GLY A 38 6.89 -25.78 11.04
CA GLY A 38 7.08 -26.68 9.90
C GLY A 38 8.45 -26.57 9.23
N ILE A 39 9.12 -25.41 9.35
CA ILE A 39 10.47 -25.20 8.83
C ILE A 39 11.52 -26.06 9.54
N GLU A 40 11.29 -26.48 10.79
CA GLU A 40 12.23 -27.32 11.54
C GLU A 40 12.49 -28.67 10.87
N LYS A 41 11.56 -29.15 10.02
CA LYS A 41 11.77 -30.31 9.13
C LYS A 41 12.95 -30.16 8.18
N ARG A 42 13.44 -28.93 7.97
CA ARG A 42 14.65 -28.62 7.19
C ARG A 42 15.93 -28.65 8.04
N GLY A 43 15.85 -29.12 9.28
CA GLY A 43 16.98 -29.25 10.20
C GLY A 43 17.47 -27.89 10.70
N VAL A 44 16.52 -27.07 11.17
CA VAL A 44 16.75 -25.76 11.81
C VAL A 44 16.01 -25.73 13.14
N ARG A 45 16.43 -24.88 14.07
CA ARG A 45 15.69 -24.59 15.31
C ARG A 45 14.98 -23.26 15.19
N THR A 46 13.77 -23.16 15.75
CA THR A 46 13.00 -21.92 15.73
C THR A 46 12.74 -21.36 17.13
N TYR A 47 12.82 -20.04 17.21
CA TYR A 47 12.62 -19.27 18.43
C TYR A 47 11.90 -17.97 18.13
N GLU A 48 11.10 -17.48 19.08
CA GLU A 48 10.45 -16.17 19.01
C GLU A 48 10.82 -15.31 20.23
N GLY A 49 10.95 -14.01 20.03
CA GLY A 49 11.30 -13.08 21.09
C GLY A 49 11.00 -11.64 20.72
N LEU A 50 11.50 -10.72 21.53
CA LEU A 50 11.43 -9.28 21.31
C LEU A 50 12.85 -8.72 21.20
N LEU A 51 13.04 -7.75 20.31
CA LEU A 51 14.20 -6.87 20.33
C LEU A 51 13.72 -5.43 20.42
N SER A 52 14.40 -4.61 21.20
CA SER A 52 14.29 -3.16 21.09
C SER A 52 14.78 -2.68 19.73
N PHE A 53 14.31 -1.50 19.32
CA PHE A 53 14.79 -0.84 18.12
C PHE A 53 16.28 -0.51 18.23
N ARG A 54 16.75 -0.15 19.43
CA ARG A 54 18.17 0.03 19.73
C ARG A 54 18.98 -1.23 19.44
N GLU A 55 18.57 -2.38 19.98
CA GLU A 55 19.25 -3.66 19.73
C GLU A 55 19.25 -4.01 18.25
N LEU A 56 18.13 -3.80 17.55
CA LEU A 56 18.07 -4.06 16.11
C LEU A 56 19.05 -3.18 15.32
N ALA A 57 19.15 -1.89 15.67
CA ALA A 57 20.02 -0.94 14.99
C ALA A 57 21.51 -1.23 15.23
N GLU A 58 21.86 -1.60 16.46
CA GLU A 58 23.25 -1.79 16.91
C GLU A 58 23.82 -3.18 16.62
N TYR A 59 22.98 -4.22 16.59
CA TYR A 59 23.44 -5.61 16.47
C TYR A 59 23.20 -6.24 15.09
N PHE A 60 22.50 -5.56 14.18
CA PHE A 60 22.18 -6.11 12.86
C PHE A 60 22.55 -5.15 11.73
N GLN A 61 23.00 -5.73 10.61
CA GLN A 61 23.35 -5.01 9.39
C GLN A 61 22.28 -5.25 8.31
N LEU A 62 22.12 -4.29 7.40
CA LEU A 62 21.34 -4.50 6.19
C LEU A 62 22.17 -5.29 5.18
N GLU A 63 21.54 -6.19 4.42
CA GLU A 63 22.24 -6.83 3.30
C GLU A 63 22.60 -5.74 2.29
N PRO A 64 23.84 -5.66 1.79
CA PRO A 64 24.17 -4.67 0.77
C PRO A 64 23.31 -4.83 -0.48
N ASN A 65 22.93 -3.69 -1.06
CA ASN A 65 22.20 -3.66 -2.32
C ASN A 65 23.06 -4.16 -3.48
N THR A 66 22.43 -4.43 -4.62
CA THR A 66 23.07 -5.03 -5.80
C THR A 66 24.23 -4.22 -6.38
N ASP A 67 24.28 -2.91 -6.10
CA ASP A 67 25.43 -2.04 -6.43
C ASP A 67 26.72 -2.41 -5.68
N LYS A 68 26.60 -3.15 -4.56
CA LYS A 68 27.72 -3.53 -3.68
C LYS A 68 27.87 -5.04 -3.48
N LEU A 69 26.83 -5.83 -3.73
CA LEU A 69 26.82 -7.28 -3.59
C LEU A 69 26.22 -7.94 -4.83
N ASN A 70 26.95 -8.87 -5.44
CA ASN A 70 26.49 -9.58 -6.62
C ASN A 70 25.17 -10.33 -6.33
N GLU A 71 24.20 -10.24 -7.26
CA GLU A 71 22.88 -10.88 -7.18
C GLU A 71 22.94 -12.37 -6.83
N ASP A 72 23.92 -13.11 -7.37
CA ASP A 72 24.09 -14.55 -7.12
C ASP A 72 24.38 -14.88 -5.64
N LEU A 73 24.86 -13.91 -4.88
CA LEU A 73 25.19 -14.05 -3.46
C LEU A 73 24.05 -13.57 -2.55
N LYS A 74 23.09 -12.81 -3.08
CA LYS A 74 21.98 -12.24 -2.32
C LYS A 74 21.02 -13.32 -1.84
N VAL A 75 20.46 -13.11 -0.67
CA VAL A 75 19.38 -13.92 -0.12
C VAL A 75 18.12 -13.09 0.18
N GLN A 76 18.18 -11.78 -0.14
CA GLN A 76 17.10 -10.82 -0.01
C GLN A 76 17.06 -9.85 -1.19
N ARG A 77 15.97 -9.08 -1.29
CA ARG A 77 15.86 -7.98 -2.26
C ARG A 77 16.53 -6.72 -1.75
N ASP A 78 16.87 -5.83 -2.67
CA ASP A 78 17.39 -4.50 -2.34
C ASP A 78 16.39 -3.68 -1.51
N VAL A 79 16.96 -2.85 -0.63
CA VAL A 79 16.22 -1.83 0.12
C VAL A 79 16.08 -0.60 -0.76
N ASP A 80 14.85 -0.30 -1.18
CA ASP A 80 14.53 0.82 -2.05
C ASP A 80 14.10 2.07 -1.27
N SER A 81 14.63 3.23 -1.64
CA SER A 81 14.32 4.53 -1.02
C SER A 81 12.82 4.85 -0.95
N PRO A 82 11.99 4.54 -1.99
CA PRO A 82 10.55 4.78 -1.92
C PRO A 82 9.85 4.02 -0.79
N ARG A 83 10.26 2.79 -0.49
CA ARG A 83 9.69 1.99 0.61
C ARG A 83 10.08 2.56 1.96
N VAL A 84 11.36 2.90 2.15
CA VAL A 84 11.84 3.50 3.40
C VAL A 84 11.15 4.85 3.65
N ASN A 85 10.99 5.68 2.62
CA ASN A 85 10.30 6.96 2.75
C ASN A 85 8.82 6.82 3.13
N LYS A 86 8.14 5.75 2.67
CA LYS A 86 6.76 5.45 3.12
C LYS A 86 6.73 5.04 4.59
N LEU A 87 7.71 4.27 5.05
CA LEU A 87 7.84 3.88 6.45
C LEU A 87 8.11 5.09 7.35
N LYS A 88 8.98 6.02 6.92
CA LYS A 88 9.21 7.31 7.62
C LYS A 88 7.92 8.11 7.77
N LYS A 89 7.19 8.30 6.66
CA LYS A 89 5.89 8.97 6.68
C LYS A 89 4.87 8.26 7.57
N TYR A 90 4.87 6.94 7.58
CA TYR A 90 3.98 6.19 8.48
C TYR A 90 4.31 6.44 9.94
N TRP A 91 5.61 6.38 10.30
CA TRP A 91 6.08 6.69 11.65
C TRP A 91 5.68 8.10 12.10
N GLU A 92 5.96 9.11 11.26
CA GLU A 92 5.72 10.52 11.58
C GLU A 92 4.23 10.89 11.73
N ASN A 93 3.33 10.15 11.08
CA ASN A 93 1.89 10.48 11.05
C ASN A 93 1.00 9.55 11.87
N SER A 94 1.53 8.43 12.39
CA SER A 94 0.74 7.49 13.17
C SER A 94 0.76 7.87 14.65
N SER A 95 -0.41 7.81 15.31
CA SER A 95 -0.52 7.95 16.76
C SER A 95 -0.12 6.69 17.54
N GLY A 96 0.15 5.58 16.84
CA GLY A 96 0.52 4.29 17.41
C GLY A 96 1.08 3.36 16.33
N PRO A 97 2.33 3.57 15.89
CA PRO A 97 2.90 2.79 14.81
C PRO A 97 3.05 1.33 15.21
N VAL A 98 2.54 0.42 14.37
CA VAL A 98 2.66 -1.02 14.56
C VAL A 98 3.37 -1.61 13.35
N PHE A 99 4.48 -2.30 13.61
CA PHE A 99 5.18 -3.07 12.59
C PHE A 99 4.85 -4.56 12.73
N PRO A 100 4.74 -5.29 11.60
CA PRO A 100 4.71 -6.73 11.65
C PRO A 100 5.99 -7.27 12.31
N GLY A 101 5.97 -8.51 12.77
CA GLY A 101 7.18 -9.19 13.26
C GLY A 101 8.22 -9.37 12.15
N MET A 102 9.47 -9.58 12.54
CA MET A 102 10.61 -9.79 11.64
C MET A 102 11.07 -11.24 11.67
N THR A 103 11.72 -11.69 10.61
CA THR A 103 12.40 -12.98 10.57
C THR A 103 13.89 -12.75 10.43
N ILE A 104 14.69 -13.37 11.29
CA ILE A 104 16.14 -13.26 11.33
C ILE A 104 16.72 -14.67 11.32
N PHE A 105 17.68 -14.90 10.42
CA PHE A 105 18.46 -16.12 10.39
C PHE A 105 19.75 -15.92 11.14
N ILE A 106 20.11 -16.90 11.97
CA ILE A 106 21.42 -16.98 12.61
C ILE A 106 22.02 -18.37 12.38
N ASN A 107 23.36 -18.46 12.30
CA ASN A 107 24.00 -19.75 12.06
C ASN A 107 24.14 -20.59 13.34
N ALA A 108 24.27 -19.93 14.50
CA ALA A 108 24.38 -20.55 15.81
C ALA A 108 23.63 -19.73 16.88
N LEU A 109 23.31 -20.36 18.00
CA LEU A 109 22.71 -19.74 19.18
C LEU A 109 23.16 -20.53 20.42
N ASP A 110 23.78 -19.84 21.37
CA ASP A 110 24.21 -20.43 22.63
C ASP A 110 23.08 -20.32 23.65
N ILE A 111 22.65 -21.46 24.19
CA ILE A 111 21.64 -21.51 25.25
C ILE A 111 22.36 -21.56 26.59
N ILE A 112 22.14 -20.54 27.43
CA ILE A 112 22.70 -20.46 28.78
C ILE A 112 21.86 -21.29 29.74
N ALA A 113 20.54 -21.06 29.73
CA ALA A 113 19.59 -21.69 30.62
C ALA A 113 18.24 -21.86 29.92
N THR A 114 17.49 -22.87 30.36
CA THR A 114 16.12 -23.09 29.92
C THR A 114 15.20 -23.13 31.11
N HIS A 115 14.05 -22.46 30.99
CA HIS A 115 13.02 -22.39 32.00
C HIS A 115 11.68 -22.80 31.39
N ASP A 116 10.91 -23.61 32.10
CA ASP A 116 9.57 -23.97 31.66
C ASP A 116 8.52 -23.14 32.41
N VAL A 117 7.78 -22.32 31.67
CA VAL A 117 6.73 -21.43 32.22
C VAL A 117 5.45 -21.63 31.44
N GLY A 118 4.37 -22.04 32.12
CA GLY A 118 3.06 -22.24 31.48
C GLY A 118 3.07 -23.26 30.34
N GLY A 119 3.94 -24.28 30.42
CA GLY A 119 4.11 -25.29 29.37
C GLY A 119 4.88 -24.80 28.12
N ARG A 120 5.55 -23.65 28.22
CA ARG A 120 6.44 -23.11 27.18
C ARG A 120 7.89 -23.11 27.68
N THR A 121 8.82 -23.51 26.83
CA THR A 121 10.24 -23.44 27.13
C THR A 121 10.79 -22.08 26.72
N ILE A 122 11.28 -21.35 27.72
CA ILE A 122 12.00 -20.09 27.58
C ILE A 122 13.49 -20.40 27.64
N ALA A 123 14.27 -19.84 26.72
CA ALA A 123 15.71 -19.98 26.66
C ALA A 123 16.37 -18.62 26.89
N GLU A 124 17.17 -18.51 27.95
CA GLU A 124 18.17 -17.46 28.08
C GLU A 124 19.32 -17.81 27.14
N SER A 125 19.60 -16.95 26.18
CA SER A 125 20.53 -17.26 25.10
C SER A 125 21.46 -16.09 24.79
N ILE A 126 22.60 -16.40 24.18
CA ILE A 126 23.55 -15.41 23.64
C ILE A 126 23.69 -15.65 22.13
N ILE A 127 23.54 -14.57 21.37
CA ILE A 127 23.99 -14.50 19.97
C ILE A 127 25.37 -13.86 19.98
N LYS A 128 26.42 -14.66 19.82
CA LYS A 128 27.80 -14.17 19.82
C LYS A 128 28.03 -13.14 18.73
N SER A 129 28.91 -12.19 18.99
CA SER A 129 29.29 -11.11 18.08
C SER A 129 29.70 -11.62 16.69
N ASP A 130 30.40 -12.74 16.62
CA ASP A 130 30.87 -13.42 15.40
C ASP A 130 29.83 -14.33 14.71
N THR A 131 28.65 -14.49 15.31
CA THR A 131 27.55 -15.27 14.72
C THR A 131 27.02 -14.53 13.49
N CYS A 132 27.04 -15.24 12.35
CA CYS A 132 26.40 -14.80 11.12
C CYS A 132 24.91 -14.57 11.35
N ARG A 133 24.42 -13.40 10.97
CA ARG A 133 23.05 -12.92 11.18
C ARG A 133 22.53 -12.22 9.92
N VAL A 134 21.42 -12.70 9.38
CA VAL A 134 20.79 -12.15 8.17
C VAL A 134 19.32 -11.85 8.44
N ILE A 135 18.87 -10.66 8.06
CA ILE A 135 17.47 -10.28 8.15
C ILE A 135 16.71 -10.91 6.97
N GLY A 136 15.92 -11.96 7.25
CA GLY A 136 15.14 -12.71 6.27
C GLY A 136 13.82 -12.04 5.87
N ASP A 137 13.28 -11.19 6.74
CA ASP A 137 12.23 -10.21 6.43
C ASP A 137 12.35 -9.03 7.39
N GLY A 138 12.17 -7.81 6.86
CA GLY A 138 12.19 -6.58 7.65
C GLY A 138 13.31 -5.60 7.37
N GLN A 139 14.12 -5.80 6.34
CA GLN A 139 15.21 -4.86 5.99
C GLN A 139 14.78 -3.39 5.90
N GLY A 140 13.62 -3.10 5.29
CA GLY A 140 13.10 -1.72 5.23
C GLY A 140 12.73 -1.13 6.60
N ARG A 141 12.29 -1.96 7.55
CA ARG A 141 12.01 -1.55 8.94
C ARG A 141 13.31 -1.28 9.67
N THR A 142 14.31 -2.15 9.53
CA THR A 142 15.65 -1.92 10.08
C THR A 142 16.30 -0.65 9.51
N ALA A 143 16.10 -0.36 8.22
CA ALA A 143 16.57 0.88 7.61
C ALA A 143 15.89 2.12 8.19
N LEU A 144 14.57 2.07 8.45
CA LEU A 144 13.87 3.13 9.20
C LEU A 144 14.47 3.29 10.60
N ILE A 145 14.65 2.19 11.32
CA ILE A 145 15.09 2.19 12.72
C ILE A 145 16.52 2.75 12.86
N LYS A 146 17.43 2.37 11.95
CA LYS A 146 18.77 2.98 11.88
C LYS A 146 18.68 4.49 11.58
N TRP A 147 17.78 4.91 10.69
CA TRP A 147 17.54 6.33 10.44
C TRP A 147 17.00 7.06 11.68
N LEU A 148 16.11 6.44 12.48
CA LEU A 148 15.64 7.02 13.74
C LEU A 148 16.82 7.23 14.70
N GLN A 149 17.67 6.21 14.86
CA GLN A 149 18.88 6.29 15.68
C GLN A 149 19.82 7.41 15.21
N GLU A 150 20.09 7.49 13.91
CA GLU A 150 20.94 8.54 13.31
C GLU A 150 20.34 9.95 13.44
N SER A 151 19.01 10.06 13.44
CA SER A 151 18.33 11.36 13.49
C SER A 151 18.46 12.06 14.85
N GLY A 152 18.69 11.29 15.93
CA GLY A 152 18.77 11.78 17.31
C GLY A 152 17.49 12.43 17.83
N LYS A 153 16.39 12.38 17.07
CA LYS A 153 15.08 12.93 17.45
C LYS A 153 14.36 11.86 18.25
N ASN A 154 14.31 12.01 19.57
CA ASN A 154 13.62 11.14 20.54
C ASN A 154 14.29 9.78 20.75
N ASP A 155 15.26 9.73 21.67
CA ASP A 155 15.92 8.48 22.08
C ASP A 155 14.94 7.42 22.63
N THR A 156 13.77 7.86 23.13
CA THR A 156 12.67 6.98 23.58
C THR A 156 12.06 6.15 22.45
N ASP A 157 12.14 6.58 21.19
CA ASP A 157 11.65 5.80 20.04
C ASP A 157 12.48 4.52 19.84
N LEU A 158 13.72 4.49 20.35
CA LEU A 158 14.59 3.33 20.27
C LEU A 158 14.29 2.26 21.33
N ASP A 159 13.46 2.59 22.33
CA ASP A 159 13.05 1.68 23.39
C ASP A 159 11.82 0.83 22.99
N TYR A 160 11.14 1.19 21.90
CA TYR A 160 10.09 0.35 21.33
C TYR A 160 10.64 -1.01 20.91
N THR A 161 9.81 -2.04 21.08
CA THR A 161 10.16 -3.41 20.73
C THR A 161 9.48 -3.89 19.46
N ILE A 162 10.11 -4.84 18.78
CA ILE A 162 9.55 -5.56 17.65
C ILE A 162 9.66 -7.07 17.90
N SER A 163 8.59 -7.79 17.56
CA SER A 163 8.60 -9.24 17.59
C SER A 163 9.55 -9.79 16.53
N VAL A 164 10.41 -10.71 16.93
CA VAL A 164 11.37 -11.35 16.05
C VAL A 164 11.22 -12.87 16.13
N LYS A 165 11.33 -13.50 14.96
CA LYS A 165 11.51 -14.94 14.82
C LYS A 165 12.96 -15.21 14.44
N PHE A 166 13.66 -15.95 15.27
CA PHE A 166 14.99 -16.46 14.96
C PHE A 166 14.87 -17.87 14.37
N ILE A 167 15.50 -18.06 13.22
CA ILE A 167 15.70 -19.36 12.60
C ILE A 167 17.19 -19.68 12.69
N VAL A 168 17.53 -20.63 13.56
CA VAL A 168 18.91 -21.08 13.78
C VAL A 168 19.21 -22.22 12.82
N THR A 169 20.12 -21.99 11.87
CA THR A 169 20.39 -22.97 10.80
C THR A 169 21.29 -24.12 11.22
N ASP A 170 21.98 -23.98 12.35
CA ASP A 170 23.00 -24.89 12.87
C ASP A 170 24.03 -25.23 11.77
N THR A 171 24.63 -24.19 11.21
CA THR A 171 25.64 -24.27 10.14
C THR A 171 26.88 -23.45 10.50
N SER A 172 28.01 -23.71 9.83
CA SER A 172 29.23 -22.92 10.01
C SER A 172 29.08 -21.47 9.54
N ALA A 173 28.24 -21.23 8.52
CA ALA A 173 27.97 -19.89 7.99
C ALA A 173 26.63 -19.85 7.26
N LEU A 174 26.00 -18.67 7.22
CA LEU A 174 24.76 -18.47 6.45
C LEU A 174 24.99 -18.42 4.93
N THR A 175 26.25 -18.36 4.49
CA THR A 175 26.66 -18.39 3.09
C THR A 175 26.73 -19.80 2.49
N CYS A 176 26.70 -20.84 3.32
CA CYS A 176 26.74 -22.21 2.85
C CYS A 176 25.46 -22.59 2.07
N ASP A 177 25.56 -23.60 1.20
CA ASP A 177 24.44 -24.01 0.33
C ASP A 177 23.19 -24.41 1.11
N LYS A 178 23.34 -25.09 2.26
CA LYS A 178 22.21 -25.46 3.12
C LYS A 178 21.47 -24.21 3.59
N ALA A 179 22.18 -23.26 4.19
CA ALA A 179 21.59 -22.05 4.74
C ALA A 179 20.99 -21.16 3.66
N LYS A 180 21.72 -20.89 2.56
CA LYS A 180 21.21 -20.10 1.41
C LYS A 180 19.91 -20.67 0.84
N LYS A 181 19.84 -21.98 0.63
CA LYS A 181 18.62 -22.64 0.14
C LYS A 181 17.43 -22.43 1.08
N ILE A 182 17.65 -22.55 2.39
CA ILE A 182 16.61 -22.35 3.40
C ILE A 182 16.14 -20.89 3.41
N ILE A 183 17.07 -19.92 3.46
CA ILE A 183 16.74 -18.49 3.51
C ILE A 183 15.96 -18.06 2.27
N ARG A 184 16.44 -18.43 1.08
CA ARG A 184 15.76 -18.10 -0.19
C ARG A 184 14.39 -18.75 -0.30
N GLN A 185 14.24 -19.98 0.19
CA GLN A 185 12.94 -20.64 0.20
C GLN A 185 11.97 -19.91 1.13
N VAL A 186 12.37 -19.52 2.34
CA VAL A 186 11.49 -18.76 3.25
C VAL A 186 11.12 -17.41 2.63
N PHE A 187 12.07 -16.73 1.97
CA PHE A 187 11.76 -15.51 1.23
C PHE A 187 10.69 -15.77 0.15
N ALA A 188 10.81 -16.85 -0.62
CA ALA A 188 9.82 -17.24 -1.62
C ALA A 188 8.47 -17.56 -0.98
N ASP A 189 8.44 -18.35 0.09
CA ASP A 189 7.22 -18.74 0.82
C ASP A 189 6.46 -17.51 1.34
N TYR A 190 7.17 -16.47 1.77
CA TYR A 190 6.57 -15.21 2.23
C TYR A 190 6.03 -14.31 1.11
N HIS A 191 6.56 -14.42 -0.11
CA HIS A 191 6.38 -13.36 -1.11
C HIS A 191 5.77 -13.82 -2.44
N VAL A 192 5.97 -15.07 -2.86
CA VAL A 192 5.54 -15.55 -4.19
C VAL A 192 4.03 -15.63 -4.26
N GLU A 193 3.40 -16.28 -3.28
CA GLU A 193 1.94 -16.50 -3.26
C GLU A 193 1.19 -15.44 -2.44
N LEU A 194 1.88 -14.39 -1.96
CA LEU A 194 1.27 -13.38 -1.12
C LEU A 194 0.33 -12.49 -1.94
N LYS A 195 -0.98 -12.78 -1.85
CA LYS A 195 -2.03 -11.94 -2.39
C LYS A 195 -2.19 -10.69 -1.53
N LYS A 196 -1.54 -9.60 -1.96
CA LYS A 196 -1.70 -8.29 -1.30
C LYS A 196 -3.17 -7.85 -1.33
N PRO A 197 -3.67 -7.22 -0.26
CA PRO A 197 -4.99 -6.59 -0.29
C PRO A 197 -5.03 -5.55 -1.42
N THR A 198 -6.19 -5.41 -2.07
CA THR A 198 -6.34 -4.38 -3.10
C THR A 198 -6.32 -3.00 -2.46
N LYS A 199 -5.92 -1.98 -3.22
CA LYS A 199 -5.91 -0.58 -2.74
C LYS A 199 -7.25 -0.15 -2.16
N SER A 200 -8.36 -0.65 -2.72
CA SER A 200 -9.71 -0.37 -2.22
C SER A 200 -9.91 -0.85 -0.79
N ILE A 201 -9.45 -2.06 -0.46
CA ILE A 201 -9.51 -2.61 0.91
C ILE A 201 -8.68 -1.74 1.86
N SER A 202 -7.42 -1.50 1.50
CA SER A 202 -6.51 -0.73 2.35
C SER A 202 -7.00 0.69 2.59
N LYS A 203 -7.62 1.34 1.59
CA LYS A 203 -8.22 2.66 1.76
C LYS A 203 -9.46 2.59 2.65
N HIS A 204 -10.39 1.69 2.39
CA HIS A 204 -11.66 1.61 3.12
C HIS A 204 -11.47 1.34 4.62
N PHE A 205 -10.44 0.58 5.00
CA PHE A 205 -10.13 0.25 6.40
C PHE A 205 -9.23 1.27 7.12
N ASN A 206 -8.78 2.33 6.46
CA ASN A 206 -7.91 3.33 7.06
C ASN A 206 -8.70 4.33 7.93
N THR A 207 -8.99 3.95 9.18
CA THR A 207 -9.76 4.78 10.12
C THR A 207 -9.03 6.03 10.59
N ASP A 208 -7.70 6.07 10.48
CA ASP A 208 -6.90 7.25 10.86
C ASP A 208 -7.07 8.40 9.87
N SER A 209 -7.68 8.14 8.70
CA SER A 209 -7.92 9.15 7.68
C SER A 209 -9.32 9.74 7.80
N TYR A 210 -9.41 11.03 8.17
CA TYR A 210 -10.68 11.78 8.16
C TYR A 210 -11.43 11.66 6.83
N PHE A 211 -10.71 11.62 5.70
CA PHE A 211 -11.32 11.44 4.38
C PHE A 211 -11.93 10.05 4.18
N THR A 212 -11.29 9.00 4.70
CA THR A 212 -11.84 7.64 4.62
C THR A 212 -13.10 7.53 5.44
N VAL A 213 -13.10 8.06 6.67
CA VAL A 213 -14.28 8.11 7.54
C VAL A 213 -15.42 8.86 6.84
N PHE A 214 -15.15 10.06 6.32
CA PHE A 214 -16.11 10.85 5.56
C PHE A 214 -16.70 10.12 4.35
N VAL A 215 -15.88 9.44 3.55
CA VAL A 215 -16.38 8.66 2.40
C VAL A 215 -17.23 7.48 2.86
N ASN A 216 -16.86 6.82 3.95
CA ASN A 216 -17.64 5.73 4.53
C ASN A 216 -18.99 6.20 5.08
N GLU A 217 -19.10 7.46 5.53
CA GLU A 217 -20.38 8.09 5.86
C GLU A 217 -21.23 8.33 4.61
N LEU A 218 -20.64 8.86 3.53
CA LEU A 218 -21.36 9.04 2.25
C LEU A 218 -21.89 7.73 1.68
N LEU A 219 -21.17 6.62 1.83
CA LEU A 219 -21.61 5.31 1.35
C LEU A 219 -22.88 4.79 2.04
N LYS A 220 -23.24 5.32 3.22
CA LYS A 220 -24.45 4.95 3.96
C LYS A 220 -25.70 5.73 3.53
N LEU A 221 -25.57 6.70 2.62
CA LEU A 221 -26.70 7.43 2.06
C LEU A 221 -27.58 6.47 1.25
N ASP A 222 -28.89 6.63 1.36
CA ASP A 222 -29.91 5.88 0.61
C ASP A 222 -30.78 6.86 -0.20
N PHE A 223 -30.97 6.56 -1.48
CA PHE A 223 -31.75 7.37 -2.42
C PHE A 223 -32.90 6.58 -3.06
N GLY A 224 -33.44 5.57 -2.37
CA GLY A 224 -34.63 4.83 -2.78
C GLY A 224 -34.36 3.54 -3.57
N PHE A 225 -33.11 3.28 -3.95
CA PHE A 225 -32.65 1.99 -4.48
C PHE A 225 -31.83 1.18 -3.46
N GLY A 226 -31.72 1.68 -2.22
CA GLY A 226 -30.83 1.17 -1.19
C GLY A 226 -29.60 2.05 -0.98
N GLU A 227 -28.78 1.68 0.01
CA GLU A 227 -27.57 2.43 0.32
C GLU A 227 -26.56 2.43 -0.85
N ILE A 228 -25.86 3.55 -1.06
CA ILE A 228 -24.81 3.69 -2.09
C ILE A 228 -23.77 2.57 -2.00
N LYS A 229 -23.45 2.08 -0.79
CA LYS A 229 -22.50 0.96 -0.59
C LYS A 229 -22.84 -0.27 -1.44
N SER A 230 -24.12 -0.51 -1.75
CA SER A 230 -24.56 -1.64 -2.59
C SER A 230 -24.11 -1.49 -4.06
N CYS A 231 -23.92 -0.26 -4.53
CA CYS A 231 -23.46 0.06 -5.87
C CYS A 231 -21.93 0.17 -5.98
N ILE A 232 -21.18 0.03 -4.88
CA ILE A 232 -19.73 0.23 -4.86
C ILE A 232 -18.99 -1.05 -4.45
N ALA A 233 -18.06 -1.48 -5.30
CA ALA A 233 -17.16 -2.58 -4.99
C ALA A 233 -16.08 -2.14 -3.97
N LEU A 234 -16.38 -2.33 -2.68
CA LEU A 234 -15.52 -1.94 -1.55
C LEU A 234 -14.12 -2.58 -1.61
N HIS A 235 -14.03 -3.82 -2.11
CA HIS A 235 -12.78 -4.57 -2.19
C HIS A 235 -12.15 -4.60 -3.59
N GLY A 236 -12.66 -3.78 -4.52
CA GLY A 236 -12.10 -3.61 -5.86
C GLY A 236 -12.53 -4.66 -6.90
N VAL A 237 -13.27 -5.70 -6.51
CA VAL A 237 -13.84 -6.68 -7.44
C VAL A 237 -15.31 -6.32 -7.70
N LEU A 238 -15.64 -6.00 -8.95
CA LEU A 238 -16.99 -5.66 -9.38
C LEU A 238 -17.91 -6.90 -9.35
N ARG A 239 -19.06 -6.75 -8.70
CA ARG A 239 -20.15 -7.73 -8.64
C ARG A 239 -21.40 -7.16 -9.29
N ARG A 240 -22.42 -8.00 -9.46
CA ARG A 240 -23.76 -7.61 -9.90
C ARG A 240 -24.25 -6.39 -9.11
N GLY A 241 -24.79 -5.40 -9.81
CA GLY A 241 -25.24 -4.12 -9.25
C GLY A 241 -24.14 -3.09 -8.95
N ASN A 242 -22.85 -3.44 -9.01
CA ASN A 242 -21.78 -2.47 -8.77
C ASN A 242 -21.50 -1.59 -10.01
N VAL A 243 -21.50 -0.28 -9.78
CA VAL A 243 -21.15 0.74 -10.77
C VAL A 243 -19.63 0.96 -10.78
N TRP A 244 -19.05 1.22 -9.60
CA TRP A 244 -17.66 1.60 -9.44
C TRP A 244 -16.98 0.86 -8.29
N THR A 245 -15.65 0.88 -8.29
CA THR A 245 -14.86 0.50 -7.12
C THR A 245 -14.77 1.64 -6.12
N TYR A 246 -14.45 1.33 -4.86
CA TYR A 246 -14.21 2.36 -3.83
C TYR A 246 -13.14 3.39 -4.25
N ASP A 247 -12.11 2.96 -4.98
CA ASP A 247 -11.05 3.85 -5.46
C ASP A 247 -11.56 4.86 -6.52
N GLN A 248 -12.48 4.42 -7.37
CA GLN A 248 -13.11 5.29 -8.37
C GLN A 248 -14.11 6.24 -7.71
N PHE A 249 -14.89 5.78 -6.73
CA PHE A 249 -15.82 6.59 -5.97
C PHE A 249 -15.12 7.71 -5.18
N THR A 250 -14.10 7.35 -4.39
CA THR A 250 -13.24 8.32 -3.69
C THR A 250 -12.58 9.29 -4.68
N GLY A 251 -12.15 8.77 -5.83
CA GLY A 251 -11.64 9.55 -6.95
C GLY A 251 -12.62 10.65 -7.37
N MET A 252 -13.88 10.31 -7.63
CA MET A 252 -14.93 11.26 -8.02
C MET A 252 -15.15 12.36 -6.97
N ILE A 253 -15.27 11.99 -5.68
CA ILE A 253 -15.48 12.95 -4.58
C ILE A 253 -14.33 13.97 -4.51
N LEU A 254 -13.08 13.55 -4.68
CA LEU A 254 -11.94 14.47 -4.67
C LEU A 254 -11.99 15.49 -5.83
N LYS A 255 -12.52 15.11 -7.00
CA LYS A 255 -12.67 16.04 -8.14
C LYS A 255 -13.85 16.99 -7.92
N LEU A 256 -14.94 16.50 -7.34
CA LEU A 256 -16.07 17.34 -6.93
C LEU A 256 -15.65 18.43 -5.95
N LEU A 257 -14.78 18.11 -5.00
CA LEU A 257 -14.29 19.05 -3.99
C LEU A 257 -13.04 19.82 -4.43
N ASN A 258 -12.60 19.62 -5.69
CA ASN A 258 -11.40 20.21 -6.27
C ASN A 258 -10.17 20.20 -5.35
N THR A 259 -9.89 19.04 -4.74
CA THR A 259 -8.88 18.91 -3.69
C THR A 259 -8.08 17.62 -3.84
N SER A 260 -7.03 17.48 -3.03
CA SER A 260 -6.23 16.25 -2.94
C SER A 260 -6.51 15.53 -1.62
N THR A 261 -6.18 14.24 -1.54
CA THR A 261 -6.30 13.46 -0.28
C THR A 261 -5.57 14.10 0.90
N GLY A 262 -4.46 14.82 0.66
CA GLY A 262 -3.71 15.50 1.72
C GLY A 262 -4.38 16.77 2.22
N ASN A 263 -4.94 17.58 1.31
CA ASN A 263 -5.59 18.84 1.68
C ASN A 263 -6.95 18.60 2.33
N ILE A 264 -7.76 17.70 1.78
CA ILE A 264 -9.10 17.41 2.31
C ILE A 264 -9.07 16.84 3.72
N GLN A 265 -8.00 16.14 4.11
CA GLN A 265 -7.87 15.64 5.48
C GLN A 265 -7.78 16.78 6.51
N LYS A 266 -7.15 17.90 6.16
CA LYS A 266 -7.09 19.08 7.03
C LYS A 266 -8.45 19.78 7.13
N GLU A 267 -9.19 19.82 6.04
CA GLU A 267 -10.52 20.43 6.00
C GLU A 267 -11.54 19.59 6.77
N LEU A 268 -11.49 18.26 6.64
CA LEU A 268 -12.40 17.34 7.33
C LEU A 268 -12.09 17.12 8.80
N ALA A 269 -10.96 17.62 9.30
CA ALA A 269 -10.68 17.67 10.73
C ALA A 269 -11.54 18.72 11.46
N ASP A 270 -12.12 19.67 10.72
CA ASP A 270 -13.08 20.66 11.24
C ASP A 270 -14.51 20.11 11.08
N ASP A 271 -15.22 19.92 12.19
CA ASP A 271 -16.56 19.33 12.20
C ASP A 271 -17.59 20.17 11.42
N GLY A 272 -17.47 21.50 11.45
CA GLY A 272 -18.38 22.41 10.74
C GLY A 272 -18.18 22.32 9.23
N LYS A 273 -16.92 22.33 8.77
CA LYS A 273 -16.59 22.10 7.36
C LYS A 273 -17.00 20.70 6.91
N ARG A 274 -16.74 19.67 7.72
CA ARG A 274 -17.16 18.29 7.41
C ARG A 274 -18.66 18.21 7.16
N ALA A 275 -19.49 18.81 8.00
CA ALA A 275 -20.95 18.82 7.83
C ALA A 275 -21.38 19.53 6.53
N GLN A 276 -20.79 20.67 6.21
CA GLN A 276 -21.08 21.41 4.97
C GLN A 276 -20.70 20.59 3.72
N LEU A 277 -19.50 19.99 3.72
CA LEU A 277 -19.03 19.15 2.64
C LEU A 277 -19.87 17.88 2.49
N PHE A 278 -20.37 17.33 3.61
CA PHE A 278 -21.25 16.17 3.59
C PHE A 278 -22.56 16.48 2.86
N GLU A 279 -23.24 17.58 3.21
CA GLU A 279 -24.49 17.95 2.54
C GLU A 279 -24.28 18.30 1.06
N LEU A 280 -23.17 18.97 0.71
CA LEU A 280 -22.78 19.21 -0.68
C LEU A 280 -22.63 17.89 -1.46
N CYS A 281 -21.85 16.94 -0.91
CA CYS A 281 -21.63 15.64 -1.54
C CYS A 281 -22.93 14.85 -1.63
N LYS A 282 -23.79 14.89 -0.61
CA LYS A 282 -25.09 14.21 -0.59
C LYS A 282 -26.01 14.70 -1.70
N GLN A 283 -26.12 16.02 -1.91
CA GLN A 283 -26.93 16.58 -3.00
C GLN A 283 -26.39 16.16 -4.38
N PHE A 284 -25.08 16.25 -4.57
CA PHE A 284 -24.43 15.81 -5.80
C PHE A 284 -24.65 14.31 -6.06
N LEU A 285 -24.43 13.46 -5.05
CA LEU A 285 -24.58 12.01 -5.16
C LEU A 285 -26.03 11.62 -5.45
N ASN A 286 -27.00 12.29 -4.83
CA ASN A 286 -28.41 12.08 -5.13
C ASN A 286 -28.70 12.33 -6.62
N ALA A 287 -28.22 13.45 -7.16
CA ALA A 287 -28.38 13.77 -8.58
C ALA A 287 -27.68 12.74 -9.50
N VAL A 288 -26.44 12.33 -9.16
CA VAL A 288 -25.70 11.31 -9.92
C VAL A 288 -26.45 9.98 -9.96
N PHE A 289 -26.81 9.44 -8.79
CA PHE A 289 -27.44 8.11 -8.72
C PHE A 289 -28.88 8.09 -9.21
N THR A 290 -29.57 9.24 -9.24
CA THR A 290 -30.88 9.38 -9.91
C THR A 290 -30.74 9.43 -11.44
N THR A 291 -29.61 9.95 -11.94
CA THR A 291 -29.35 10.10 -13.38
C THR A 291 -28.88 8.80 -14.02
N LEU A 292 -27.98 8.07 -13.34
CA LEU A 292 -27.36 6.90 -13.93
C LEU A 292 -28.34 5.71 -13.98
N PRO A 293 -28.48 5.04 -15.14
CA PRO A 293 -29.34 3.86 -15.25
C PRO A 293 -28.64 2.64 -14.64
N ILE A 294 -28.41 2.65 -13.32
CA ILE A 294 -27.64 1.64 -12.58
C ILE A 294 -28.29 0.26 -12.61
N ASN A 295 -29.60 0.20 -12.80
CA ASN A 295 -30.39 -1.03 -12.88
C ASN A 295 -29.96 -1.94 -14.04
N ILE A 296 -29.35 -1.41 -15.10
CA ILE A 296 -28.82 -2.24 -16.21
C ILE A 296 -27.67 -3.16 -15.78
N LEU A 297 -27.08 -2.90 -14.60
CA LEU A 297 -25.98 -3.68 -14.02
C LEU A 297 -26.47 -4.77 -13.05
N ASP A 298 -27.77 -4.76 -12.71
CA ASP A 298 -28.39 -5.76 -11.86
C ASP A 298 -28.94 -6.94 -12.67
N THR A 299 -28.05 -7.59 -13.41
CA THR A 299 -28.35 -8.70 -14.32
C THR A 299 -27.28 -9.78 -14.23
N ASP A 300 -27.58 -11.00 -14.68
CA ASP A 300 -26.63 -12.12 -14.63
C ASP A 300 -25.43 -11.89 -15.57
N ASN A 301 -25.63 -11.18 -16.69
CA ASN A 301 -24.57 -10.77 -17.61
C ASN A 301 -23.91 -9.42 -17.23
N TYR A 302 -23.93 -9.02 -15.96
CA TYR A 302 -23.46 -7.71 -15.50
C TYR A 302 -22.04 -7.36 -15.96
N LYS A 303 -21.15 -8.35 -16.16
CA LYS A 303 -19.78 -8.11 -16.64
C LYS A 303 -19.76 -7.53 -18.05
N GLU A 304 -20.54 -8.10 -18.95
CA GLU A 304 -20.67 -7.62 -20.34
C GLU A 304 -21.34 -6.24 -20.38
N CYS A 305 -22.41 -6.05 -19.59
CA CYS A 305 -23.04 -4.75 -19.42
C CYS A 305 -22.03 -3.71 -18.92
N HIS A 306 -21.26 -4.04 -17.87
CA HIS A 306 -20.23 -3.16 -17.32
C HIS A 306 -19.16 -2.85 -18.36
N ASP A 307 -18.71 -3.85 -19.11
CA ASP A 307 -17.70 -3.71 -20.14
C ASP A 307 -18.11 -2.76 -21.26
N ASN A 308 -19.37 -2.82 -21.70
CA ASN A 308 -19.91 -1.97 -22.76
C ASN A 308 -20.36 -0.59 -22.28
N THR A 309 -20.74 -0.44 -21.01
CA THR A 309 -21.29 0.81 -20.47
C THR A 309 -20.21 1.88 -20.24
N MET A 310 -20.49 3.13 -20.62
CA MET A 310 -19.53 4.22 -20.46
C MET A 310 -19.51 4.78 -19.03
N PHE A 311 -20.68 4.93 -18.38
CA PHE A 311 -20.74 5.53 -17.05
C PHE A 311 -20.07 4.70 -15.94
N THR A 312 -19.90 3.40 -16.14
CA THR A 312 -19.22 2.50 -15.19
C THR A 312 -17.69 2.66 -15.19
N LYS A 313 -17.13 3.43 -16.12
CA LYS A 313 -15.68 3.57 -16.29
C LYS A 313 -15.10 4.61 -15.34
N ALA A 314 -13.90 4.35 -14.84
CA ALA A 314 -13.18 5.26 -13.93
C ALA A 314 -13.08 6.69 -14.47
N ILE A 315 -12.80 6.82 -15.77
CA ILE A 315 -12.72 8.11 -16.46
C ILE A 315 -14.04 8.88 -16.45
N PHE A 316 -15.18 8.19 -16.50
CA PHE A 316 -16.49 8.83 -16.44
C PHE A 316 -16.83 9.25 -15.00
N ALA A 317 -16.49 8.43 -14.00
CA ALA A 317 -16.62 8.80 -12.59
C ALA A 317 -15.81 10.08 -12.27
N ASN A 318 -14.56 10.15 -12.75
CA ASN A 318 -13.76 11.37 -12.62
C ASN A 318 -14.41 12.57 -13.33
N ALA A 319 -14.95 12.35 -14.53
CA ALA A 319 -15.64 13.40 -15.29
C ALA A 319 -16.85 13.96 -14.54
N LEU A 320 -17.68 13.10 -13.95
CA LEU A 320 -18.80 13.53 -13.10
C LEU A 320 -18.35 14.40 -11.93
N GLY A 321 -17.21 14.08 -11.30
CA GLY A 321 -16.63 14.93 -10.27
C GLY A 321 -16.29 16.34 -10.77
N TYR A 322 -15.68 16.47 -11.96
CA TYR A 322 -15.38 17.78 -12.55
C TYR A 322 -16.66 18.56 -12.95
N VAL A 323 -17.69 17.87 -13.44
CA VAL A 323 -18.99 18.50 -13.74
C VAL A 323 -19.64 18.97 -12.43
N GLY A 324 -19.60 18.17 -11.38
CA GLY A 324 -20.07 18.56 -10.05
C GLY A 324 -19.37 19.81 -9.53
N GLN A 325 -18.05 19.91 -9.65
CA GLN A 325 -17.32 21.13 -9.30
C GLN A 325 -17.79 22.34 -10.14
N SER A 326 -18.06 22.13 -11.43
CA SER A 326 -18.52 23.20 -12.32
C SER A 326 -19.90 23.73 -11.91
N ILE A 327 -20.82 22.83 -11.52
CA ILE A 327 -22.12 23.21 -10.96
C ILE A 327 -21.93 23.93 -9.62
N PHE A 328 -21.05 23.43 -8.76
CA PHE A 328 -20.76 24.05 -7.47
C PHE A 328 -20.23 25.49 -7.61
N ASP A 329 -19.35 25.75 -8.58
CA ASP A 329 -18.89 27.10 -8.89
C ASP A 329 -20.07 28.03 -9.26
N GLU A 330 -21.06 27.52 -10.01
CA GLU A 330 -22.29 28.24 -10.37
C GLU A 330 -23.27 28.42 -9.19
N LEU A 331 -23.36 27.45 -8.27
CA LEU A 331 -24.10 27.58 -7.02
C LEU A 331 -23.56 28.72 -6.16
N ILE A 332 -22.23 28.80 -6.02
CA ILE A 332 -21.55 29.88 -5.29
C ILE A 332 -21.80 31.23 -5.97
N ALA A 333 -21.79 31.28 -7.31
CA ALA A 333 -22.08 32.47 -8.08
C ALA A 333 -23.57 32.88 -8.08
N GLY A 334 -24.46 32.04 -7.55
CA GLY A 334 -25.91 32.26 -7.52
C GLY A 334 -26.59 32.13 -8.89
N THR A 335 -25.92 31.50 -9.87
CA THR A 335 -26.51 31.25 -11.20
C THR A 335 -27.28 29.93 -11.26
N LYS A 336 -27.10 29.06 -10.26
CA LYS A 336 -27.86 27.82 -10.05
C LYS A 336 -28.26 27.64 -8.59
N ASN A 337 -29.21 26.74 -8.36
CA ASN A 337 -29.76 26.45 -7.04
C ASN A 337 -29.46 25.02 -6.55
N ASP A 338 -29.23 24.06 -7.45
CA ASP A 338 -28.95 22.66 -7.08
C ASP A 338 -28.15 21.91 -8.17
N PHE A 339 -28.02 20.59 -8.01
CA PHE A 339 -27.39 19.66 -8.96
C PHE A 339 -28.37 19.01 -9.95
N SER A 340 -29.62 19.46 -10.02
CA SER A 340 -30.69 18.82 -10.83
C SER A 340 -30.34 18.76 -12.32
N ASP A 341 -29.51 19.67 -12.81
CA ASP A 341 -29.01 19.70 -14.19
C ASP A 341 -28.36 18.39 -14.65
N LEU A 342 -27.73 17.64 -13.73
CA LEU A 342 -27.15 16.33 -14.04
C LEU A 342 -28.20 15.34 -14.58
N THR A 343 -29.45 15.45 -14.14
CA THR A 343 -30.55 14.58 -14.60
C THR A 343 -30.88 14.75 -16.08
N ARG A 344 -30.36 15.79 -16.72
CA ARG A 344 -30.63 16.14 -18.13
C ARG A 344 -29.57 15.64 -19.11
N ILE A 345 -28.59 14.84 -18.67
CA ILE A 345 -27.54 14.30 -19.56
C ILE A 345 -28.19 13.48 -20.69
N LYS A 346 -27.96 13.88 -21.95
CA LYS A 346 -28.50 13.18 -23.14
C LYS A 346 -27.46 12.35 -23.89
N MET A 347 -26.21 12.39 -23.45
CA MET A 347 -25.11 11.68 -24.07
C MET A 347 -25.31 10.15 -24.00
N PRO A 348 -24.73 9.36 -24.93
CA PRO A 348 -24.87 7.91 -24.96
C PRO A 348 -24.00 7.23 -23.88
N ILE A 349 -24.34 7.46 -22.61
CA ILE A 349 -23.57 6.99 -21.44
C ILE A 349 -23.68 5.48 -21.19
N THR A 350 -24.67 4.82 -21.79
CA THR A 350 -24.89 3.37 -21.71
C THR A 350 -24.04 2.57 -22.70
N SER A 351 -23.33 3.24 -23.63
CA SER A 351 -22.51 2.56 -24.62
C SER A 351 -21.20 3.31 -24.88
N LYS A 352 -20.06 2.66 -24.57
CA LYS A 352 -18.72 3.16 -24.94
C LYS A 352 -18.44 3.03 -26.44
N GLN A 353 -19.24 2.23 -27.15
CA GLN A 353 -19.10 1.93 -28.57
C GLN A 353 -19.68 3.03 -29.46
N ASP A 354 -20.48 3.94 -28.89
CA ASP A 354 -21.16 4.98 -29.64
C ASP A 354 -20.18 5.88 -30.42
N LYS A 355 -20.51 6.19 -31.67
CA LYS A 355 -19.72 7.05 -32.57
C LYS A 355 -19.50 8.44 -31.98
N TYR A 356 -20.38 8.90 -31.09
CA TYR A 356 -20.21 10.14 -30.34
C TYR A 356 -18.86 10.18 -29.61
N TRP A 357 -18.49 9.09 -28.93
CA TRP A 357 -17.23 9.02 -28.17
C TRP A 357 -16.00 9.02 -29.07
N GLN A 358 -16.10 8.42 -30.26
CA GLN A 358 -15.02 8.40 -31.24
C GLN A 358 -14.83 9.78 -31.88
N LYS A 359 -15.93 10.42 -32.32
CA LYS A 359 -15.92 11.79 -32.86
C LYS A 359 -15.34 12.79 -31.86
N SER A 360 -15.67 12.59 -30.59
CA SER A 360 -15.16 13.39 -29.47
C SER A 360 -13.76 12.96 -29.00
N LYS A 361 -13.08 12.03 -29.68
CA LYS A 361 -11.73 11.54 -29.33
C LYS A 361 -11.63 11.08 -27.87
N VAL A 362 -12.65 10.40 -27.37
CA VAL A 362 -12.72 9.76 -26.04
C VAL A 362 -12.41 8.26 -26.15
N THR A 363 -12.85 7.66 -27.25
CA THR A 363 -12.52 6.28 -27.60
C THR A 363 -11.81 6.23 -28.95
N MET A 364 -11.03 5.18 -29.18
CA MET A 364 -10.37 4.87 -30.44
C MET A 364 -10.69 3.44 -30.85
N ASN A 365 -10.71 3.18 -32.17
CA ASN A 365 -10.79 1.84 -32.70
C ASN A 365 -9.37 1.33 -32.94
N ASP A 366 -9.01 0.26 -32.24
CA ASP A 366 -7.71 -0.40 -32.34
C ASP A 366 -7.97 -1.86 -32.77
N GLU A 367 -7.73 -2.15 -34.05
CA GLU A 367 -7.92 -3.47 -34.66
C GLU A 367 -9.31 -4.08 -34.45
N GLY A 368 -10.37 -3.26 -34.51
CA GLY A 368 -11.76 -3.69 -34.31
C GLY A 368 -12.21 -3.67 -32.85
N VAL A 369 -11.32 -3.35 -31.91
CA VAL A 369 -11.64 -3.22 -30.48
C VAL A 369 -11.69 -1.75 -30.10
N ILE A 370 -12.85 -1.29 -29.60
CA ILE A 370 -12.97 0.07 -29.09
C ILE A 370 -12.34 0.18 -27.70
N LYS A 371 -11.26 0.96 -27.63
CA LYS A 371 -10.51 1.26 -26.41
C LYS A 371 -10.76 2.70 -25.96
N ILE A 372 -10.79 2.91 -24.66
CA ILE A 372 -10.85 4.23 -24.05
C ILE A 372 -9.45 4.86 -24.09
N ILE A 373 -9.37 6.09 -24.58
CA ILE A 373 -8.12 6.85 -24.58
C ILE A 373 -7.83 7.28 -23.14
N ARG A 374 -6.60 7.04 -22.65
CA ARG A 374 -6.22 7.42 -21.28
C ARG A 374 -6.22 8.95 -21.12
N GLY A 375 -6.68 9.44 -19.97
CA GLY A 375 -6.66 10.88 -19.64
C GLY A 375 -7.76 11.72 -20.31
N THR A 376 -8.83 11.11 -20.82
CA THR A 376 -9.96 11.84 -21.44
C THR A 376 -11.08 12.18 -20.47
N ASP A 377 -10.89 12.03 -19.16
CA ASP A 377 -11.88 12.38 -18.14
C ASP A 377 -12.25 13.87 -18.17
N LYS A 378 -11.26 14.77 -18.25
CA LYS A 378 -11.53 16.21 -18.46
C LYS A 378 -12.32 16.48 -19.74
N ARG A 379 -11.98 15.79 -20.84
CA ARG A 379 -12.70 15.94 -22.11
C ARG A 379 -14.15 15.51 -21.99
N ILE A 380 -14.42 14.39 -21.33
CA ILE A 380 -15.80 13.94 -21.07
C ILE A 380 -16.54 14.98 -20.23
N ALA A 381 -15.91 15.52 -19.19
CA ALA A 381 -16.52 16.56 -18.37
C ALA A 381 -16.86 17.81 -19.18
N SER A 382 -15.96 18.30 -20.04
CA SER A 382 -16.24 19.43 -20.94
C SER A 382 -17.40 19.17 -21.88
N LEU A 383 -17.53 17.94 -22.41
CA LEU A 383 -18.66 17.56 -23.26
C LEU A 383 -19.98 17.54 -22.48
N ILE A 384 -19.99 17.03 -21.25
CA ILE A 384 -21.16 17.04 -20.36
C ILE A 384 -21.54 18.50 -20.02
N CYS A 385 -20.57 19.33 -19.63
CA CYS A 385 -20.81 20.75 -19.35
C CYS A 385 -21.43 21.46 -20.56
N HIS A 386 -20.93 21.19 -21.77
CA HIS A 386 -21.49 21.75 -23.00
C HIS A 386 -22.93 21.28 -23.25
N ASP A 387 -23.22 19.98 -23.10
CA ASP A 387 -24.57 19.42 -23.26
C ASP A 387 -25.58 20.05 -22.28
N LEU A 388 -25.13 20.23 -21.03
CA LEU A 388 -25.95 20.77 -19.94
C LEU A 388 -25.98 22.30 -19.85
N ARG A 389 -25.20 22.99 -20.69
CA ARG A 389 -24.97 24.45 -20.63
C ARG A 389 -24.49 24.92 -19.25
N ILE A 390 -23.53 24.19 -18.69
CA ILE A 390 -22.81 24.53 -17.46
C ILE A 390 -21.48 25.18 -17.86
N PHE A 391 -21.11 26.28 -17.22
CA PHE A 391 -19.81 26.90 -17.38
C PHE A 391 -18.72 25.98 -16.77
N PRO A 392 -17.70 25.55 -17.53
CA PRO A 392 -16.70 24.62 -17.01
C PRO A 392 -15.85 25.23 -15.89
N CYS A 393 -15.58 24.46 -14.84
CA CYS A 393 -14.69 24.89 -13.77
C CYS A 393 -13.25 25.13 -14.28
N LYS A 394 -12.44 25.82 -13.47
CA LYS A 394 -11.04 26.17 -13.82
C LYS A 394 -10.20 24.96 -14.26
N SER A 395 -10.42 23.79 -13.66
CA SER A 395 -9.69 22.56 -13.99
C SER A 395 -9.99 22.02 -15.40
N LEU A 396 -11.08 22.47 -16.03
CA LEU A 396 -11.48 22.12 -17.40
C LEU A 396 -11.14 23.19 -18.44
N THR A 397 -10.82 24.40 -18.00
CA THR A 397 -10.46 25.54 -18.87
C THR A 397 -8.95 25.81 -18.92
N ALA A 398 -8.19 25.21 -18.00
CA ALA A 398 -6.72 25.12 -18.01
C ALA A 398 -6.23 23.84 -18.71
#